data_AF-A0A0P0HAS1-F1
#
_entry.id   AF-A0A0P0HAS1-F1
#
_cell.length_a   1.000
_cell.length_b   1.000
_cell.length_c   1.000
_cell.angle_alpha   90.00
_cell.angle_beta   90.00
_cell.angle_gamma   90.00
#
_symmetry.space_group_name_H-M   'P 1'
#
loop_
_entity.id
_entity.type
_entity.pdbx_description
1 polymer ?
#
loop_
_entity_poly.entity_id
_entity_poly.type
_entity_poly.pdbx_seq_one_letter_code
_entity_poly.pdbx_strand_id
1 'polypeptide(L)'
;VIAAFQEAAGKMGSGAGGTRNISGTSNPLVELEHELADLHGKDAALVFTSGFVSNEASISTIARLLPNCLIISDELNHASMIEGVRRSGAEKKIFRHNDVAHLESLLQAAGRERAKLIVFESVYSMDGDIAPIRQIVELAERYNAMTYI
;
A
#
# COMPACT_ATOMS: atom_id res chain seq x y z
N VAL A 1 8.60 -16.76 -17.98
CA VAL A 1 9.54 -15.86 -17.26
C VAL A 1 10.91 -15.80 -17.93
N ILE A 2 11.75 -16.84 -17.88
CA ILE A 2 13.15 -16.78 -18.40
C ILE A 2 13.26 -16.29 -19.87
N ALA A 3 12.43 -16.82 -20.77
CA ALA A 3 12.44 -16.40 -22.18
C ALA A 3 12.16 -14.89 -22.37
N ALA A 4 11.20 -14.34 -21.62
CA ALA A 4 10.87 -12.91 -21.67
C ALA A 4 12.04 -12.04 -21.19
N PHE A 5 12.75 -12.48 -20.14
CA PHE A 5 13.96 -11.80 -19.66
C PHE A 5 15.08 -11.81 -20.73
N GLN A 6 15.31 -12.96 -21.36
CA GLN A 6 16.34 -13.08 -22.41
C GLN A 6 16.02 -12.19 -23.62
N GLU A 7 14.76 -12.16 -24.04
CA GLU A 7 14.30 -11.33 -25.15
C GLU A 7 14.43 -9.84 -24.84
N ALA A 8 13.95 -9.40 -23.67
CA ALA A 8 14.04 -8.01 -23.25
C ALA A 8 15.51 -7.56 -23.16
N ALA A 9 16.38 -8.37 -22.54
CA ALA A 9 17.80 -8.08 -22.45
C ALA A 9 18.47 -7.98 -23.84
N GLY A 10 18.12 -8.87 -24.77
CA GLY A 10 18.64 -8.85 -26.13
C GLY A 10 18.22 -7.62 -26.94
N LYS A 11 17.02 -7.07 -26.69
CA LYS A 11 16.48 -5.90 -27.41
C LYS A 11 16.82 -4.56 -26.76
N MET A 12 16.88 -4.52 -25.42
CA MET A 12 16.91 -3.28 -24.65
C MET A 12 18.18 -3.13 -23.79
N GLY A 13 19.03 -4.15 -23.70
CA GLY A 13 20.18 -4.17 -22.81
C GLY A 13 19.79 -4.53 -21.36
N SER A 14 20.72 -4.31 -20.42
CA SER A 14 20.62 -4.83 -19.05
C SER A 14 19.89 -3.93 -18.05
N GLY A 15 19.55 -2.70 -18.40
CA GLY A 15 18.91 -1.76 -17.48
C GLY A 15 18.28 -0.56 -18.18
N ALA A 16 17.41 0.14 -17.45
CA ALA A 16 16.64 1.27 -18.00
C ALA A 16 17.49 2.52 -18.33
N GLY A 17 18.67 2.67 -17.73
CA GLY A 17 19.60 3.77 -18.01
C GLY A 17 19.13 5.15 -17.52
N GLY A 18 18.04 5.24 -16.76
CA GLY A 18 17.50 6.50 -16.27
C GLY A 18 16.33 6.33 -15.29
N THR A 19 15.79 7.44 -14.79
CA THR A 19 14.60 7.45 -13.93
C THR A 19 13.33 7.49 -14.77
N ARG A 20 12.15 7.29 -14.18
CA ARG A 20 10.87 7.37 -14.91
C ARG A 20 10.73 8.66 -15.72
N ASN A 21 11.16 9.79 -15.16
CA ASN A 21 11.09 11.10 -15.79
C ASN A 21 12.16 11.34 -16.86
N ILE A 22 13.30 10.65 -16.78
CA ILE A 22 14.46 10.87 -17.66
C ILE A 22 14.89 9.52 -18.22
N SER A 23 14.46 9.22 -19.46
CA SER A 23 14.81 8.03 -20.27
C SER A 23 14.53 6.64 -19.69
N GLY A 24 14.03 6.52 -18.46
CA GLY A 24 13.85 5.23 -17.78
C GLY A 24 12.45 4.60 -17.88
N THR A 25 11.49 5.24 -18.57
CA THR A 25 10.17 4.63 -18.82
C THR A 25 10.20 3.91 -20.17
N SER A 26 10.05 2.58 -20.14
CA SER A 26 10.05 1.72 -21.32
C SER A 26 8.67 1.07 -21.53
N ASN A 27 8.40 0.59 -22.75
CA ASN A 27 7.12 -0.04 -23.06
C ASN A 27 6.77 -1.24 -22.15
N PRO A 28 7.70 -2.18 -21.85
CA PRO A 28 7.39 -3.28 -20.93
C PRO A 28 7.01 -2.83 -19.51
N LEU A 29 7.52 -1.67 -19.05
CA LEU A 29 7.16 -1.12 -17.74
C LEU A 29 5.72 -0.58 -17.74
N VAL A 30 5.32 0.09 -18.83
CA VAL A 30 3.94 0.60 -19.00
C VAL A 30 2.96 -0.57 -19.12
N GLU A 31 3.31 -1.60 -19.89
CA GLU A 31 2.50 -2.83 -20.01
C GLU A 31 2.36 -3.54 -18.65
N LEU A 32 3.44 -3.65 -17.87
CA LEU A 32 3.37 -4.20 -16.52
C LEU A 32 2.44 -3.40 -15.61
N GLU A 33 2.47 -2.07 -15.67
CA GLU A 33 1.55 -1.22 -14.90
C GLU A 33 0.08 -1.42 -15.32
N HIS A 34 -0.19 -1.63 -16.60
CA HIS A 34 -1.53 -1.99 -17.08
C HIS A 34 -1.96 -3.38 -16.60
N GLU A 35 -1.11 -4.40 -16.74
CA GLU A 35 -1.43 -5.76 -16.28
C GLU A 35 -1.69 -5.81 -14.76
N LEU A 36 -0.95 -5.04 -13.97
CA LEU A 36 -1.17 -4.94 -12.52
C LEU A 36 -2.49 -4.22 -12.18
N ALA A 37 -2.83 -3.16 -12.93
CA ALA A 37 -4.10 -2.46 -12.76
C ALA A 37 -5.28 -3.41 -13.06
N ASP A 38 -5.19 -4.15 -14.16
CA ASP A 38 -6.18 -5.13 -14.59
C ASP A 38 -6.32 -6.28 -13.58
N LEU A 39 -5.20 -6.82 -13.08
CA LEU A 39 -5.18 -7.89 -12.09
C LEU A 39 -5.96 -7.53 -10.81
N HIS A 40 -5.84 -6.28 -10.38
CA HIS A 40 -6.49 -5.78 -9.16
C HIS A 40 -7.84 -5.09 -9.41
N GLY A 41 -8.30 -5.03 -10.67
CA GLY A 41 -9.51 -4.31 -11.06
C GLY A 41 -9.47 -2.83 -10.65
N LYS A 42 -8.34 -2.16 -10.86
CA LYS A 42 -8.10 -0.74 -10.53
C LYS A 42 -7.87 0.07 -11.80
N ASP A 43 -8.14 1.38 -11.69
CA ASP A 43 -7.96 2.30 -12.82
C ASP A 43 -6.50 2.46 -13.27
N ALA A 44 -5.55 2.25 -12.35
CA ALA A 44 -4.11 2.36 -12.61
C ALA A 44 -3.28 1.59 -11.58
N ALA A 45 -2.03 1.30 -11.92
CA ALA A 45 -1.00 0.82 -11.01
C ALA A 45 0.31 1.59 -11.21
N LEU A 46 1.22 1.48 -10.23
CA LEU A 46 2.52 2.12 -10.26
C LEU A 46 3.59 1.17 -9.74
N VAL A 47 4.62 0.91 -10.56
CA VAL A 47 5.70 -0.01 -10.21
C VAL A 47 6.81 0.73 -9.46
N PHE A 48 7.26 0.12 -8.36
CA PHE A 48 8.43 0.51 -7.59
C PHE A 48 9.52 -0.57 -7.65
N THR A 49 10.71 -0.25 -7.20
CA THR A 49 11.86 -1.17 -7.19
C THR A 49 11.69 -2.37 -6.26
N SER A 50 10.80 -2.28 -5.26
CA SER A 50 10.46 -3.39 -4.38
C SER A 50 9.13 -3.14 -3.66
N GLY A 51 8.55 -4.21 -3.09
CA GLY A 51 7.40 -4.12 -2.18
C GLY A 51 7.69 -3.35 -0.88
N PHE A 52 8.96 -3.22 -0.49
CA PHE A 52 9.35 -2.37 0.64
C PHE A 52 9.17 -0.90 0.28
N VAL A 53 9.76 -0.48 -0.86
CA VAL A 53 9.73 0.91 -1.31
C VAL A 53 8.32 1.35 -1.68
N SER A 54 7.51 0.47 -2.28
CA SER A 54 6.11 0.78 -2.59
C SER A 54 5.31 1.11 -1.33
N ASN A 55 5.42 0.30 -0.27
CA ASN A 55 4.77 0.53 1.02
C ASN A 55 5.25 1.84 1.66
N GLU A 56 6.56 2.00 1.79
CA GLU A 56 7.17 3.18 2.40
C GLU A 56 6.72 4.48 1.70
N ALA A 57 6.85 4.52 0.38
CA ALA A 57 6.54 5.71 -0.42
C ALA A 57 5.04 5.99 -0.46
N SER A 58 4.20 4.97 -0.65
CA SER A 58 2.75 5.15 -0.80
C SER A 58 2.10 5.59 0.49
N ILE A 59 2.33 4.88 1.59
CA ILE A 59 1.71 5.20 2.90
C ILE A 59 2.14 6.60 3.35
N SER A 60 3.44 6.91 3.27
CA SER A 60 3.94 8.21 3.71
C SER A 60 3.41 9.37 2.85
N THR A 61 3.32 9.19 1.53
CA THR A 61 2.82 10.22 0.61
C THR A 61 1.32 10.42 0.75
N ILE A 62 0.51 9.34 0.74
CA ILE A 62 -0.95 9.42 0.89
C ILE A 62 -1.31 10.13 2.18
N ALA A 63 -0.71 9.73 3.31
CA ALA A 63 -1.00 10.35 4.60
C ALA A 63 -0.62 11.84 4.67
N ARG A 64 0.43 12.28 3.95
CA ARG A 64 0.80 13.71 3.86
C ARG A 64 -0.13 14.51 2.96
N LEU A 65 -0.68 13.89 1.92
CA LEU A 65 -1.66 14.51 1.02
C LEU A 65 -3.03 14.68 1.68
N LEU A 66 -3.33 13.89 2.71
CA LEU A 66 -4.56 13.95 3.49
C LEU A 66 -4.39 14.89 4.71
N PRO A 67 -5.04 16.07 4.75
CA PRO A 67 -4.92 16.99 5.88
C PRO A 67 -5.39 16.36 7.19
N ASN A 68 -4.60 16.51 8.26
CA ASN A 68 -4.90 15.95 9.59
C ASN A 68 -5.20 14.43 9.57
N CYS A 69 -4.55 13.67 8.68
CA CYS A 69 -4.73 12.24 8.58
C CYS A 69 -4.38 11.53 9.90
N LEU A 70 -5.23 10.59 10.31
CA LEU A 70 -4.94 9.58 11.32
C LEU A 70 -4.63 8.25 10.64
N ILE A 71 -3.47 7.68 10.88
CA ILE A 71 -3.15 6.32 10.43
C ILE A 71 -3.53 5.33 11.53
N ILE A 72 -4.25 4.26 11.18
CA ILE A 72 -4.60 3.18 12.09
C ILE A 72 -3.98 1.90 11.54
N SER A 73 -2.92 1.41 12.20
CA SER A 73 -2.07 0.30 11.72
C SER A 73 -2.30 -0.96 12.56
N ASP A 74 -2.37 -2.12 11.91
CA ASP A 74 -2.29 -3.40 12.60
C ASP A 74 -0.93 -3.52 13.31
N GLU A 75 -0.89 -4.16 14.48
CA GLU A 75 0.33 -4.29 15.28
C GLU A 75 1.38 -5.22 14.66
N LEU A 76 0.98 -6.15 13.78
CA LEU A 76 1.86 -7.09 13.10
C LEU A 76 2.20 -6.70 11.65
N ASN A 77 1.84 -5.49 11.23
CA ASN A 77 2.18 -5.00 9.90
C ASN A 77 3.69 -5.10 9.61
N HIS A 78 4.00 -5.45 8.37
CA HIS A 78 5.35 -5.61 7.87
C HIS A 78 6.20 -4.35 8.10
N ALA A 79 7.50 -4.53 8.31
CA ALA A 79 8.43 -3.45 8.62
C ALA A 79 8.42 -2.30 7.60
N SER A 80 8.17 -2.60 6.31
CA SER A 80 8.03 -1.59 5.26
C SER A 80 6.82 -0.68 5.46
N MET A 81 5.69 -1.23 5.91
CA MET A 81 4.50 -0.46 6.21
C MET A 81 4.74 0.42 7.45
N ILE A 82 5.33 -0.15 8.50
CA ILE A 82 5.72 0.60 9.71
C ILE A 82 6.63 1.78 9.36
N GLU A 83 7.58 1.60 8.46
CA GLU A 83 8.47 2.67 8.01
C GLU A 83 7.72 3.75 7.21
N GLY A 84 6.79 3.37 6.34
CA GLY A 84 5.90 4.31 5.66
C GLY A 84 5.05 5.13 6.63
N VAL A 85 4.44 4.48 7.63
CA VAL A 85 3.68 5.15 8.70
C VAL A 85 4.57 6.12 9.47
N ARG A 86 5.79 5.70 9.86
CA ARG A 86 6.75 6.55 10.58
C ARG A 86 7.15 7.76 9.75
N ARG A 87 7.46 7.57 8.48
CA ARG A 87 7.91 8.64 7.57
C ARG A 87 6.80 9.63 7.24
N SER A 88 5.54 9.23 7.30
CA SER A 88 4.42 10.14 7.07
C SER A 88 4.45 11.37 8.00
N GLY A 89 4.90 11.20 9.25
CA GLY A 89 4.79 12.20 10.31
C GLY A 89 3.35 12.40 10.82
N ALA A 90 2.38 11.65 10.31
CA ALA A 90 0.99 11.69 10.74
C ALA A 90 0.82 11.09 12.14
N GLU A 91 -0.24 11.49 12.84
CA GLU A 91 -0.64 10.78 14.07
C GLU A 91 -0.97 9.33 13.71
N LYS A 92 -0.54 8.39 14.55
CA LYS A 92 -0.86 6.98 14.39
C LYS A 92 -1.49 6.38 15.64
N LYS A 93 -2.38 5.41 15.43
CA LYS A 93 -2.83 4.46 16.45
C LYS A 93 -2.54 3.05 15.96
N ILE A 94 -2.25 2.17 16.90
CA ILE A 94 -2.02 0.75 16.61
C ILE A 94 -3.23 0.00 17.13
N PHE A 95 -3.90 -0.79 16.28
CA PHE A 95 -4.93 -1.72 16.72
C PHE A 95 -4.34 -3.10 16.93
N ARG A 96 -4.97 -3.89 17.79
CA ARG A 96 -4.50 -5.23 18.11
C ARG A 96 -4.72 -6.11 16.90
N HIS A 97 -3.83 -7.05 16.68
CA HIS A 97 -3.78 -7.87 15.48
C HIS A 97 -5.13 -8.54 15.21
N ASN A 98 -5.71 -8.27 14.04
CA ASN A 98 -7.03 -8.76 13.61
C ASN A 98 -8.21 -8.40 14.57
N ASP A 99 -8.02 -7.51 15.54
CA ASP A 99 -9.06 -7.10 16.49
C ASP A 99 -9.92 -5.97 15.91
N VAL A 100 -10.96 -6.37 15.19
CA VAL A 100 -11.93 -5.47 14.56
C VAL A 100 -12.66 -4.58 15.57
N ALA A 101 -12.90 -5.08 16.79
CA ALA A 101 -13.55 -4.29 17.83
C ALA A 101 -12.64 -3.17 18.34
N HIS A 102 -11.33 -3.45 18.49
CA HIS A 102 -10.36 -2.41 18.82
C HIS A 102 -10.24 -1.38 17.69
N LEU A 103 -10.17 -1.84 16.43
CA LEU A 103 -10.17 -0.96 15.25
C LEU A 103 -11.40 -0.02 15.26
N GLU A 104 -12.60 -0.56 15.48
CA GLU A 104 -13.83 0.23 15.55
C GLU A 104 -13.78 1.27 16.67
N SER A 105 -13.27 0.92 17.85
CA SER A 105 -13.15 1.88 18.97
C SER A 105 -12.23 3.07 18.64
N LEU A 106 -11.14 2.82 17.90
CA LEU A 106 -10.21 3.87 17.45
C LEU A 106 -10.86 4.75 16.37
N LEU A 107 -11.61 4.14 15.45
CA LEU A 107 -12.37 4.86 14.42
C LEU A 107 -13.45 5.75 15.02
N GLN A 108 -14.19 5.26 16.03
CA GLN A 108 -15.19 6.04 16.77
C GLN A 108 -14.55 7.25 17.45
N ALA A 109 -13.44 7.06 18.16
CA ALA A 109 -12.72 8.13 18.84
C ALA A 109 -12.18 9.19 17.86
N ALA A 110 -11.83 8.80 16.63
CA ALA A 110 -11.34 9.71 15.60
C ALA A 110 -12.44 10.55 14.92
N GLY A 111 -13.72 10.26 15.19
CA GLY A 111 -14.87 10.91 14.54
C GLY A 111 -14.98 10.60 13.05
N ARG A 112 -16.00 11.13 12.36
CA ARG A 112 -16.21 10.88 10.91
C ARG A 112 -15.50 11.86 9.98
N GLU A 113 -15.22 13.08 10.44
CA GLU A 113 -14.74 14.17 9.58
C GLU A 113 -13.23 14.13 9.32
N ARG A 114 -12.45 13.64 10.31
CA ARG A 114 -11.01 13.54 10.18
C ARG A 114 -10.62 12.58 9.05
N ALA A 115 -9.61 12.85 8.25
CA ALA A 115 -9.10 11.86 7.30
C ALA A 115 -8.49 10.66 8.05
N LYS A 116 -8.72 9.44 7.55
CA LYS A 116 -8.26 8.20 8.17
C LYS A 116 -7.70 7.25 7.11
N LEU A 117 -6.60 6.59 7.45
CA LEU A 117 -5.99 5.54 6.64
C LEU A 117 -5.81 4.29 7.51
N ILE A 118 -6.57 3.24 7.21
CA ILE A 118 -6.43 1.92 7.85
C ILE A 118 -5.41 1.12 7.03
N VAL A 119 -4.37 0.62 7.69
CA VAL A 119 -3.25 -0.08 7.06
C VAL A 119 -3.14 -1.48 7.67
N PHE A 120 -3.25 -2.52 6.85
CA PHE A 120 -3.23 -3.92 7.27
C PHE A 120 -2.77 -4.84 6.12
N GLU A 121 -2.44 -6.10 6.41
CA GLU A 121 -2.05 -7.09 5.39
C GLU A 121 -3.22 -8.04 5.08
N SER A 122 -3.25 -8.62 3.89
CA SER A 122 -4.23 -9.68 3.56
C SER A 122 -3.87 -11.01 4.23
N VAL A 123 -2.59 -11.39 4.14
CA VAL A 123 -2.00 -12.58 4.74
C VAL A 123 -0.70 -12.16 5.41
N TYR A 124 -0.57 -12.41 6.72
CA TYR A 124 0.60 -11.99 7.47
C TYR A 124 1.75 -12.98 7.28
N SER A 125 2.90 -12.48 6.83
CA SER A 125 4.00 -13.32 6.33
C SER A 125 4.58 -14.35 7.32
N MET A 126 4.55 -14.06 8.62
CA MET A 126 5.16 -14.91 9.64
C MET A 126 4.21 -15.98 10.17
N ASP A 127 2.97 -15.62 10.43
CA ASP A 127 1.98 -16.50 11.06
C ASP A 127 1.03 -17.15 10.03
N GLY A 128 0.94 -16.59 8.82
CA GLY A 128 0.14 -17.11 7.71
C GLY A 128 -1.37 -16.95 7.92
N ASP A 129 -1.78 -16.22 8.95
CA ASP A 129 -3.17 -15.91 9.23
C ASP A 129 -3.70 -14.83 8.26
N ILE A 130 -5.03 -14.74 8.19
CA ILE A 130 -5.75 -13.96 7.17
C ILE A 130 -6.53 -12.86 7.87
N ALA A 131 -6.38 -11.62 7.39
CA ALA A 131 -7.13 -10.50 7.92
C ALA A 131 -8.64 -10.62 7.69
N PRO A 132 -9.47 -10.09 8.60
CA PRO A 132 -10.91 -9.98 8.40
C PRO A 132 -11.27 -8.84 7.41
N ILE A 133 -10.79 -8.93 6.17
CA ILE A 133 -10.84 -7.87 5.14
C ILE A 133 -12.25 -7.27 5.00
N ARG A 134 -13.27 -8.12 4.90
CA ARG A 134 -14.67 -7.67 4.76
C ARG A 134 -15.10 -6.77 5.92
N GLN A 135 -14.79 -7.16 7.15
CA GLN A 135 -15.17 -6.41 8.34
C GLN A 135 -14.41 -5.09 8.43
N ILE A 136 -13.13 -5.09 8.05
CA ILE A 136 -12.31 -3.87 8.00
C ILE A 136 -12.86 -2.89 6.95
N VAL A 137 -13.24 -3.36 5.76
CA VAL A 137 -13.84 -2.53 4.71
C VAL A 137 -15.20 -1.99 5.15
N GLU A 138 -16.06 -2.81 5.75
CA GLU A 138 -17.35 -2.36 6.28
C GLU A 138 -17.19 -1.25 7.35
N LEU A 139 -16.16 -1.34 8.19
CA LEU A 139 -15.81 -0.26 9.12
C LEU A 139 -15.24 0.97 8.41
N ALA A 140 -14.40 0.79 7.39
CA ALA A 140 -13.83 1.88 6.63
C ALA A 140 -14.93 2.72 5.95
N GLU A 141 -15.90 2.07 5.31
CA GLU A 141 -17.08 2.71 4.73
C GLU A 141 -17.93 3.40 5.80
N ARG A 142 -18.19 2.71 6.93
CA ARG A 142 -18.97 3.26 8.03
C ARG A 142 -18.33 4.52 8.61
N TYR A 143 -17.02 4.57 8.77
CA TYR A 143 -16.31 5.67 9.45
C TYR A 143 -15.59 6.63 8.49
N ASN A 144 -15.82 6.53 7.18
CA ASN A 144 -15.19 7.36 6.15
C ASN A 144 -13.65 7.32 6.23
N ALA A 145 -13.10 6.12 6.13
CA ALA A 145 -11.66 5.87 6.11
C ALA A 145 -11.24 5.22 4.79
N MET A 146 -10.01 5.49 4.37
CA MET A 146 -9.36 4.75 3.28
C MET A 146 -8.74 3.46 3.82
N THR A 147 -8.77 2.39 3.02
CA THR A 147 -8.06 1.13 3.30
C THR A 147 -6.82 1.00 2.43
N TYR A 148 -5.71 0.60 3.04
CA TYR A 148 -4.47 0.22 2.39
C TYR A 148 -4.15 -1.24 2.75
N ILE A 149 -4.05 -2.10 1.74
CA ILE A 149 -3.80 -3.55 1.82
C ILE A 149 -2.82 -3.98 0.74
#